data_AF-A0A9X2ML56-F1
#
_entry.id   AF-A0A9X2ML56-F1
#
_cell.length_a   1.000
_cell.length_b   1.000
_cell.length_c   1.000
_cell.angle_alpha   90.00
_cell.angle_beta   90.00
_cell.angle_gamma   90.00
#
_symmetry.space_group_name_H-M   'P 1'
#
loop_
_entity.id
_entity.type
_entity.pdbx_description
1 polymer ?
#
loop_
_entity_poly.entity_id
_entity_poly.type
_entity_poly.pdbx_seq_one_letter_code
_entity_poly.pdbx_strand_id
1 'polypeptide(L)'
;MNEEINKMVEENLNLVPFVVYKKFKVDISKNPDLIDEYIGVGNEALIEACQRFDESHGVKFSTYAVSIIWGKIQRFRRDKKNSIRLPRRLQKAGTEYNRGKALNKDIDTICKETGVKKEDIEEWLRSKGVVNLDTPIRDPKDEGSNTTMLDMLTDDFDVEESVVEDIKYKEKMEILEKALRPLEFQVVKLVESGIYKQNDLANILGVSQPQVSRILKRLTKLVGPTLEKYYSGEIDLQEFCKRLKIKEDVFMNFDKEIKIACNWLINNPGEELNLAKVLKEEGINISSYYRTRLKGMILKEMLKEGYQVEEVPYASGGTRLKLCESKEIRENQEKEKIIIEEKEEENVLLNILDIPISNCDLEFTEALQKSLSMFTMLGKTTVLDIRVREVSQ
;
A
#
# COMPACT_ATOMS: atom_id res chain seq x y z
N MET A 1 43.21 18.93 -5.23
CA MET A 1 43.26 20.41 -5.19
C MET A 1 44.72 20.77 -5.00
N ASN A 2 45.31 21.60 -5.87
CA ASN A 2 46.75 21.91 -5.81
C ASN A 2 47.07 22.57 -4.46
N GLU A 3 48.17 22.16 -3.79
CA GLU A 3 48.57 22.71 -2.49
C GLU A 3 48.72 24.24 -2.53
N GLU A 4 49.16 24.79 -3.66
CA GLU A 4 49.25 26.23 -3.91
C GLU A 4 47.88 26.94 -3.85
N ILE A 5 46.83 26.31 -4.40
CA ILE A 5 45.46 26.87 -4.36
C ILE A 5 44.94 26.85 -2.92
N ASN A 6 45.20 25.79 -2.16
CA ASN A 6 44.79 25.71 -0.76
C ASN A 6 45.43 26.83 0.06
N LYS A 7 46.75 27.01 -0.10
CA LYS A 7 47.49 28.07 0.56
C LYS A 7 46.95 29.46 0.20
N MET A 8 46.68 29.70 -1.08
CA MET A 8 46.12 30.97 -1.55
C MET A 8 44.71 31.22 -0.98
N VAL A 9 43.88 30.19 -0.84
CA VAL A 9 42.57 30.30 -0.20
C VAL A 9 42.73 30.66 1.28
N GLU A 10 43.58 29.94 2.02
CA GLU A 10 43.84 30.16 3.45
C GLU A 10 44.32 31.60 3.74
N GLU A 11 45.26 32.11 2.94
CA GLU A 11 45.77 33.48 3.06
C GLU A 11 44.69 34.55 2.84
N ASN A 12 43.61 34.21 2.13
CA ASN A 12 42.56 35.15 1.72
C ASN A 12 41.18 34.88 2.36
N LEU A 13 41.07 33.97 3.34
CA LEU A 13 39.78 33.63 3.97
C LEU A 13 39.03 34.85 4.54
N ASN A 14 39.76 35.80 5.11
CA ASN A 14 39.18 37.02 5.70
C ASN A 14 38.55 37.97 4.66
N LEU A 15 38.82 37.76 3.37
CA LEU A 15 38.23 38.56 2.30
C LEU A 15 36.71 38.35 2.21
N VAL A 16 36.24 37.12 2.43
CA VAL A 16 34.82 36.78 2.31
C VAL A 16 33.99 37.48 3.39
N PRO A 17 34.27 37.33 4.70
CA PRO A 17 33.59 38.09 5.74
C PRO A 17 33.64 39.60 5.49
N PHE A 18 34.79 40.12 5.05
CA PHE A 18 34.91 41.55 4.72
C PHE A 18 33.93 41.99 3.63
N VAL A 19 33.81 41.23 2.53
CA VAL A 19 32.84 41.53 1.46
C VAL A 19 31.41 41.41 1.98
N VAL A 20 31.10 40.37 2.75
CA VAL A 20 29.78 40.12 3.34
C VAL A 20 29.33 41.29 4.21
N TYR A 21 30.12 41.66 5.22
CA TYR A 21 29.79 42.76 6.14
C TYR A 21 29.78 44.13 5.46
N LYS A 22 30.64 44.36 4.45
CA LYS A 22 30.72 45.66 3.78
C LYS A 22 29.63 45.86 2.73
N LYS A 23 29.25 44.81 1.99
CA LYS A 23 28.33 44.90 0.85
C LYS A 23 26.90 44.45 1.17
N PHE A 24 26.70 43.61 2.18
CA PHE A 24 25.41 43.00 2.51
C PHE A 24 24.92 43.32 3.94
N LYS A 25 25.48 44.36 4.59
CA LYS A 25 25.11 44.81 5.94
C LYS A 25 23.60 44.93 6.15
N VAL A 26 22.87 45.49 5.18
CA VAL A 26 21.41 45.69 5.27
C VAL A 26 20.66 44.37 5.29
N ASP A 27 21.07 43.41 4.46
CA ASP A 27 20.42 42.11 4.38
C ASP A 27 20.63 41.34 5.69
N ILE A 28 21.86 41.37 6.22
CA ILE A 28 22.24 40.79 7.52
C ILE A 28 21.49 41.43 8.68
N SER A 29 21.33 42.76 8.67
CA SER A 29 20.61 43.46 9.75
C SER A 29 19.12 43.09 9.80
N LYS A 30 18.56 42.67 8.66
CA LYS A 30 17.15 42.25 8.55
C LYS A 30 16.98 40.77 8.89
N ASN A 31 17.99 39.96 8.57
CA ASN A 31 18.00 38.54 8.88
C ASN A 31 19.44 38.11 9.22
N PRO A 32 19.80 38.04 10.51
CA PRO A 32 21.14 37.65 10.97
C PRO A 32 21.55 36.24 10.53
N ASP A 33 20.60 35.33 10.32
CA ASP A 33 20.87 33.94 9.95
C ASP A 33 21.46 33.82 8.53
N LEU A 34 21.33 34.87 7.69
CA LEU A 34 21.92 34.91 6.35
C LEU A 34 23.44 35.06 6.35
N ILE A 35 24.06 35.42 7.48
CA ILE A 35 25.52 35.63 7.55
C ILE A 35 26.25 34.36 7.13
N ASP A 36 25.90 33.23 7.72
CA ASP A 36 26.60 31.97 7.49
C ASP A 36 26.37 31.46 6.07
N GLU A 37 25.16 31.64 5.53
CA GLU A 37 24.86 31.31 4.13
C GLU A 37 25.71 32.15 3.16
N TYR A 38 25.81 33.46 3.40
CA TYR A 38 26.61 34.35 2.55
C TYR A 38 28.10 34.08 2.66
N ILE A 39 28.60 33.73 3.85
CA ILE A 39 30.00 33.31 4.03
C ILE A 39 30.24 31.99 3.31
N GLY A 40 29.34 31.01 3.42
CA GLY A 40 29.45 29.72 2.73
C GLY A 40 29.52 29.88 1.21
N VAL A 41 28.57 30.63 0.62
CA VAL A 41 28.56 30.92 -0.83
C VAL A 41 29.78 31.75 -1.24
N GLY A 42 30.20 32.69 -0.39
CA GLY A 42 31.39 33.51 -0.63
C GLY A 42 32.67 32.69 -0.63
N ASN A 43 32.81 31.70 0.25
CA ASN A 43 33.96 30.80 0.31
C ASN A 43 34.03 29.90 -0.94
N GLU A 44 32.89 29.39 -1.41
CA GLU A 44 32.82 28.68 -2.69
C GLU A 44 33.31 29.56 -3.85
N ALA A 45 32.88 30.83 -3.86
CA ALA A 45 33.29 31.81 -4.87
C ALA A 45 34.78 32.18 -4.77
N LEU A 46 35.35 32.22 -3.56
CA LEU A 46 36.77 32.45 -3.33
C LEU A 46 37.61 31.30 -3.90
N ILE A 47 37.21 30.05 -3.70
CA ILE A 47 37.89 28.88 -4.27
C ILE A 47 37.87 28.95 -5.80
N GLU A 48 36.72 29.28 -6.40
CA GLU A 48 36.59 29.44 -7.86
C GLU A 48 37.45 30.61 -8.38
N ALA A 49 37.57 31.70 -7.60
CA ALA A 49 38.45 32.81 -7.93
C ALA A 49 39.92 32.40 -7.90
N CYS A 50 40.39 31.69 -6.85
CA CYS A 50 41.77 31.20 -6.78
C CYS A 50 42.11 30.27 -7.96
N GLN A 51 41.18 29.40 -8.36
CA GLN A 51 41.39 28.47 -9.48
C GLN A 51 41.52 29.15 -10.85
N ARG A 52 40.93 30.33 -11.02
CA ARG A 52 40.86 31.03 -12.32
C ARG A 52 41.69 32.30 -12.38
N PHE A 53 42.39 32.63 -11.30
CA PHE A 53 43.18 33.85 -11.25
C PHE A 53 44.47 33.68 -12.06
N ASP A 54 44.79 34.70 -12.86
CA ASP A 54 45.98 34.75 -13.68
C ASP A 54 46.74 36.06 -13.41
N GLU A 55 47.91 35.93 -12.78
CA GLU A 55 48.77 37.04 -12.38
C GLU A 55 49.30 37.87 -13.56
N SER A 56 49.34 37.30 -14.77
CA SER A 56 49.83 38.00 -15.97
C SER A 56 49.01 39.25 -16.33
N HIS A 57 47.78 39.36 -15.79
CA HIS A 57 46.90 40.51 -15.99
C HIS A 57 47.29 41.74 -15.13
N GLY A 58 48.26 41.63 -14.22
CA GLY A 58 48.83 42.75 -13.47
C GLY A 58 47.88 43.38 -12.44
N VAL A 59 46.81 42.67 -12.04
CA VAL A 59 45.86 43.12 -11.01
C VAL A 59 46.04 42.34 -9.73
N LYS A 60 45.79 42.98 -8.57
CA LYS A 60 45.81 42.28 -7.28
C LYS A 60 44.68 41.25 -7.22
N PHE A 61 44.96 40.08 -6.64
CA PHE A 61 43.96 39.03 -6.46
C PHE A 61 42.68 39.53 -5.77
N SER A 62 42.81 40.34 -4.72
CA SER A 62 41.66 40.89 -3.98
C SER A 62 40.72 41.72 -4.88
N THR A 63 41.25 42.46 -5.86
CA THR A 63 40.46 43.23 -6.82
C THR A 63 39.61 42.31 -7.71
N TYR A 64 40.17 41.18 -8.11
CA TYR A 64 39.48 40.17 -8.91
C TYR A 64 38.46 39.38 -8.07
N ALA A 65 38.90 38.80 -6.95
CA ALA A 65 38.10 37.92 -6.11
C ALA A 65 36.87 38.62 -5.52
N VAL A 66 36.97 39.89 -5.11
CA VAL A 66 35.83 40.66 -4.59
C VAL A 66 34.67 40.72 -5.59
N SER A 67 34.95 40.89 -6.88
CA SER A 67 33.91 40.93 -7.92
C SER A 67 33.19 39.59 -8.07
N ILE A 68 33.93 38.49 -7.98
CA ILE A 68 33.39 37.12 -8.08
C ILE A 68 32.55 36.78 -6.84
N ILE A 69 33.11 37.01 -5.65
CA ILE A 69 32.43 36.77 -4.36
C ILE A 69 31.12 37.55 -4.32
N TRP A 70 31.16 38.84 -4.62
CA TRP A 70 29.97 39.68 -4.65
C TRP A 70 28.92 39.19 -5.65
N GLY A 71 29.33 38.83 -6.88
CA GLY A 71 28.43 38.33 -7.91
C GLY A 71 27.77 36.99 -7.55
N LYS A 72 28.52 36.08 -6.91
CA LYS A 72 28.01 34.77 -6.49
C LYS A 72 27.00 34.91 -5.36
N ILE A 73 27.28 35.74 -4.35
CA ILE A 73 26.34 36.05 -3.27
C ILE A 73 25.09 36.76 -3.82
N GLN A 74 25.24 37.70 -4.75
CA GLN A 74 24.08 38.34 -5.39
C GLN A 74 23.18 37.35 -6.13
N ARG A 75 23.77 36.37 -6.82
CA ARG A 75 23.03 35.30 -7.50
C ARG A 75 22.27 34.44 -6.48
N PHE A 76 22.94 34.00 -5.42
CA PHE A 76 22.33 33.24 -4.34
C PHE A 76 21.12 33.98 -3.74
N ARG A 77 21.32 35.25 -3.36
CA ARG A 77 20.26 36.09 -2.81
C ARG A 77 19.06 36.17 -3.76
N ARG A 78 19.28 36.37 -5.06
CA ARG A 78 18.18 36.46 -6.03
C ARG A 78 17.40 35.15 -6.14
N ASP A 79 18.09 34.02 -6.10
CA ASP A 79 17.50 32.71 -6.32
C ASP A 79 16.82 32.15 -5.06
N LYS A 80 17.23 32.59 -3.87
CA LYS A 80 16.73 32.13 -2.55
C LYS A 80 15.89 33.15 -1.77
N LYS A 81 15.70 34.38 -2.27
CA LYS A 81 14.92 35.44 -1.58
C LYS A 81 13.43 35.12 -1.40
N ASN A 82 12.84 34.29 -2.24
CA ASN A 82 11.41 34.00 -2.19
C ASN A 82 11.19 32.54 -1.77
N SER A 83 10.23 32.30 -0.88
CA SER A 83 9.81 30.94 -0.47
C SER A 83 9.38 30.09 -1.68
N ILE A 84 8.80 30.74 -2.69
CA ILE A 84 8.49 30.15 -3.99
C ILE A 84 9.50 30.65 -5.02
N ARG A 85 10.22 29.73 -5.67
CA ARG A 85 11.17 30.06 -6.73
C ARG A 85 10.41 30.57 -7.97
N LEU A 86 10.54 31.87 -8.26
CA LEU A 86 9.88 32.49 -9.40
C LEU A 86 10.74 32.42 -10.67
N PRO A 87 10.12 32.23 -11.86
CA PRO A 87 10.79 32.38 -13.15
C PRO A 87 11.43 33.76 -13.33
N ARG A 88 12.51 33.83 -14.13
CA ARG A 88 13.25 35.09 -14.38
C ARG A 88 12.38 36.22 -14.94
N ARG A 89 11.39 35.89 -15.77
CA ARG A 89 10.39 36.84 -16.31
C ARG A 89 9.69 37.60 -15.17
N LEU A 90 9.16 36.88 -14.18
CA LEU A 90 8.47 37.46 -13.03
C LEU A 90 9.42 38.22 -12.09
N GLN A 91 10.66 37.73 -11.92
CA GLN A 91 11.65 38.47 -11.12
C GLN A 91 11.95 39.84 -11.73
N LYS A 92 12.14 39.91 -13.06
CA LYS A 92 12.34 41.17 -13.78
C LYS A 92 11.13 42.09 -13.63
N ALA A 93 9.92 41.55 -13.81
CA ALA A 93 8.68 42.30 -13.62
C ALA A 93 8.57 42.91 -12.22
N GLY A 94 8.89 42.13 -11.18
CA GLY A 94 8.94 42.61 -9.80
C GLY A 94 9.99 43.70 -9.55
N THR A 95 11.19 43.58 -10.13
CA THR A 95 12.23 44.62 -10.00
C THR A 95 11.78 45.94 -10.62
N GLU A 96 11.23 45.89 -11.84
CA GLU A 96 10.74 47.09 -12.54
C GLU A 96 9.53 47.70 -11.84
N TYR A 97 8.61 46.86 -11.35
CA TYR A 97 7.46 47.33 -10.56
C TYR A 97 7.90 48.06 -9.30
N ASN A 98 8.82 47.49 -8.51
CA ASN A 98 9.31 48.15 -7.29
C ASN A 98 10.05 49.46 -7.60
N ARG A 99 10.82 49.50 -8.69
CA ARG A 99 11.51 50.72 -9.14
C ARG A 99 10.52 51.80 -9.57
N GLY A 100 9.51 51.44 -10.34
CA GLY A 100 8.45 52.36 -10.76
C GLY A 100 7.61 52.86 -9.60
N LYS A 101 7.23 51.99 -8.66
CA LYS A 101 6.48 52.35 -7.46
C LYS A 101 7.25 53.33 -6.57
N ALA A 102 8.56 53.15 -6.40
CA ALA A 102 9.41 54.11 -5.67
C ALA A 102 9.47 55.50 -6.33
N LEU A 103 9.18 55.57 -7.63
CA LEU A 103 9.05 56.82 -8.40
C LEU A 103 7.59 57.27 -8.55
N ASN A 104 6.64 56.69 -7.80
CA ASN A 104 5.20 56.94 -7.88
C ASN A 104 4.62 56.80 -9.30
N LYS A 105 5.14 55.86 -10.09
CA LYS A 105 4.62 55.54 -11.43
C LYS A 105 3.52 54.49 -11.35
N ASP A 106 2.51 54.65 -12.20
CA ASP A 106 1.46 53.66 -12.38
C ASP A 106 1.93 52.44 -13.22
N ILE A 107 1.26 51.30 -13.07
CA ILE A 107 1.59 50.03 -13.73
C ILE A 107 1.67 50.20 -15.25
N ASP A 108 0.74 50.95 -15.85
CA ASP A 108 0.71 51.13 -17.31
C ASP A 108 1.93 51.95 -17.79
N THR A 109 2.37 52.93 -17.00
CA THR A 109 3.59 53.72 -17.28
C THR A 109 4.83 52.84 -17.15
N ILE A 110 4.88 51.98 -16.12
CA ILE A 110 5.99 51.03 -15.93
C ILE A 110 6.09 50.07 -17.11
N CYS A 111 4.96 49.53 -17.57
CA CYS A 111 4.92 48.62 -18.73
C CYS A 111 5.45 49.30 -20.00
N LYS A 112 5.01 50.53 -20.28
CA LYS A 112 5.43 51.32 -21.45
C LYS A 112 6.94 51.61 -21.45
N GLU A 113 7.51 51.95 -20.30
CA GLU A 113 8.93 52.31 -20.20
C GLU A 113 9.87 51.10 -20.20
N THR A 114 9.43 49.96 -19.68
CA THR A 114 10.30 48.80 -19.41
C THR A 114 10.07 47.63 -20.37
N GLY A 115 8.96 47.64 -21.11
CA GLY A 115 8.55 46.54 -21.99
C GLY A 115 8.09 45.28 -21.25
N VAL A 116 7.88 45.35 -19.93
CA VAL A 116 7.31 44.26 -19.14
C VAL A 116 5.80 44.20 -19.38
N LYS A 117 5.26 42.98 -19.47
CA LYS A 117 3.83 42.77 -19.63
C LYS A 117 3.09 43.00 -18.31
N LYS A 118 1.88 43.54 -18.38
CA LYS A 118 1.05 43.80 -17.20
C LYS A 118 0.71 42.51 -16.45
N GLU A 119 0.44 41.43 -17.19
CA GLU A 119 0.14 40.11 -16.65
C GLU A 119 1.29 39.57 -15.79
N ASP A 120 2.55 39.82 -16.21
CA ASP A 120 3.75 39.41 -15.46
C ASP A 120 3.84 40.13 -14.09
N ILE A 121 3.45 41.41 -14.06
CA ILE A 121 3.44 42.21 -12.82
C ILE A 121 2.34 41.70 -11.88
N GLU A 122 1.15 41.44 -12.39
CA GLU A 122 0.03 40.92 -11.60
C GLU A 122 0.31 39.51 -11.06
N GLU A 123 0.88 38.63 -11.89
CA GLU A 123 1.30 37.29 -11.48
C GLU A 123 2.38 37.37 -10.38
N TRP A 124 3.34 38.28 -10.52
CA TRP A 124 4.33 38.53 -9.47
C TRP A 124 3.70 39.09 -8.19
N LEU A 125 2.72 39.99 -8.27
CA LEU A 125 2.01 40.52 -7.10
C LEU A 125 1.26 39.40 -6.35
N ARG A 126 0.60 38.49 -7.05
CA ARG A 126 -0.06 37.33 -6.44
C ARG A 126 0.93 36.43 -5.69
N SER A 127 2.13 36.25 -6.23
CA SER A 127 3.18 35.45 -5.58
C SER A 127 3.67 36.02 -4.25
N LYS A 128 3.35 37.29 -3.92
CA LYS A 128 3.70 37.91 -2.64
C LYS A 128 2.78 37.54 -1.50
N GLY A 129 1.66 36.85 -1.76
CA GLY A 129 0.70 36.43 -0.74
C GLY A 129 1.16 35.31 0.19
N VAL A 130 2.45 34.92 0.17
CA VAL A 130 2.98 33.92 1.11
C VAL A 130 3.06 34.54 2.50
N VAL A 131 2.39 33.91 3.45
CA VAL A 131 2.36 34.33 4.84
C VAL A 131 2.89 33.22 5.75
N ASN A 132 3.38 33.59 6.93
CA ASN A 132 3.76 32.60 7.94
C ASN A 132 2.49 32.08 8.63
N LEU A 133 2.27 30.76 8.62
CA LEU A 133 1.11 30.15 9.25
C LEU A 133 1.15 30.24 10.78
N ASP A 134 2.35 30.34 11.37
CA ASP A 134 2.55 30.55 12.81
C ASP A 134 2.27 32.01 13.25
N THR A 135 1.85 32.89 12.33
CA THR A 135 1.52 34.27 12.69
C THR A 135 0.30 34.26 13.62
N PRO A 136 0.40 34.84 14.84
CA PRO A 136 -0.73 34.88 15.76
C PRO A 136 -1.83 35.77 15.22
N ILE A 137 -3.07 35.29 15.25
CA ILE A 137 -4.25 36.10 15.01
C ILE A 137 -4.67 36.66 16.35
N ARG A 138 -4.37 37.94 16.57
CA ARG A 138 -4.82 38.63 17.78
C ARG A 138 -6.31 38.92 17.66
N ASP A 139 -7.12 38.14 18.35
CA ASP A 139 -8.52 38.51 18.57
C ASP A 139 -8.57 39.71 19.54
N PRO A 140 -9.20 40.85 19.20
CA PRO A 140 -9.28 42.01 20.07
C PRO A 140 -9.94 41.75 21.44
N LYS A 141 -10.61 40.60 21.61
CA LYS A 141 -11.38 40.24 22.81
C LYS A 141 -10.71 39.22 23.72
N ASP A 142 -9.67 38.52 23.27
CA ASP A 142 -8.99 37.50 24.07
C ASP A 142 -7.50 37.82 24.21
N GLU A 143 -7.13 38.38 25.38
CA GLU A 143 -5.74 38.68 25.74
C GLU A 143 -4.87 37.42 25.97
N GLY A 144 -5.42 36.22 25.80
CA GLY A 144 -4.74 34.93 26.01
C GLY A 144 -4.85 33.91 24.86
N SER A 145 -5.40 34.28 23.71
CA SER A 145 -5.53 33.36 22.57
C SER A 145 -4.19 33.21 21.83
N ASN A 146 -3.63 31.99 21.84
CA ASN A 146 -2.46 31.59 21.03
C ASN A 146 -2.85 31.14 19.60
N THR A 147 -4.07 31.45 19.15
CA THR A 147 -4.56 31.03 17.84
C THR A 147 -3.68 31.59 16.72
N THR A 148 -3.20 30.71 15.85
CA THR A 148 -2.35 31.03 14.71
C THR A 148 -3.16 31.05 13.41
N MET A 149 -2.58 31.54 12.32
CA MET A 149 -3.21 31.42 11.00
C MET A 149 -3.36 29.98 10.55
N LEU A 150 -2.50 29.06 11.03
CA LEU A 150 -2.63 27.63 10.78
C LEU A 150 -3.93 27.07 11.34
N ASP A 151 -4.31 27.47 12.55
CA ASP A 151 -5.49 26.94 13.25
C ASP A 151 -6.82 27.36 12.59
N MET A 152 -6.79 28.43 11.79
CA MET A 152 -7.96 28.91 11.03
C MET A 152 -8.12 28.25 9.67
N LEU A 153 -7.13 27.48 9.20
CA LEU A 153 -7.25 26.75 7.96
C LEU A 153 -8.16 25.55 8.19
N THR A 154 -9.32 25.55 7.54
CA THR A 154 -10.16 24.37 7.45
C THR A 154 -9.57 23.42 6.44
N ASP A 155 -9.56 22.13 6.78
CA ASP A 155 -9.32 21.10 5.77
C ASP A 155 -10.59 20.97 4.93
N ASP A 156 -10.48 21.02 3.61
CA ASP A 156 -11.63 20.82 2.70
C ASP A 156 -12.03 19.33 2.63
N PHE A 157 -11.27 18.45 3.29
CA PHE A 157 -11.49 17.01 3.32
C PHE A 157 -12.31 16.61 4.55
N ASP A 158 -13.59 16.29 4.32
CA ASP A 158 -14.40 15.60 5.31
C ASP A 158 -13.93 14.13 5.42
N VAL A 159 -13.09 13.88 6.44
CA VAL A 159 -12.57 12.54 6.73
C VAL A 159 -13.69 11.55 7.04
N GLU A 160 -14.78 12.00 7.68
CA GLU A 160 -15.90 11.13 8.02
C GLU A 160 -16.65 10.70 6.77
N GLU A 161 -16.92 11.64 5.86
CA GLU A 161 -17.55 11.34 4.56
C GLU A 161 -16.69 10.36 3.75
N SER A 162 -15.38 10.59 3.67
CA SER A 162 -14.45 9.68 2.98
C SER A 162 -14.44 8.27 3.57
N VAL A 163 -14.43 8.13 4.90
CA VAL A 163 -14.47 6.81 5.55
C VAL A 163 -15.81 6.11 5.28
N VAL A 164 -16.92 6.84 5.31
CA VAL A 164 -18.25 6.29 5.03
C VAL A 164 -18.36 5.82 3.56
N GLU A 165 -17.81 6.58 2.61
CA GLU A 165 -17.74 6.17 1.21
C GLU A 165 -16.91 4.91 1.01
N ASP A 166 -15.76 4.80 1.67
CA ASP A 166 -14.89 3.62 1.62
C ASP A 166 -15.58 2.37 2.18
N ILE A 167 -16.32 2.51 3.28
CA ILE A 167 -17.10 1.40 3.86
C ILE A 167 -18.19 0.96 2.88
N LYS A 168 -19.00 1.90 2.36
CA LYS A 168 -20.05 1.60 1.36
C LYS A 168 -19.47 0.94 0.12
N TYR A 169 -18.28 1.36 -0.30
CA TYR A 169 -17.58 0.81 -1.45
C TYR A 169 -17.16 -0.65 -1.21
N LYS A 170 -16.55 -0.93 -0.06
CA LYS A 170 -16.16 -2.31 0.34
C LYS A 170 -17.36 -3.25 0.38
N GLU A 171 -18.46 -2.81 0.98
CA GLU A 171 -19.71 -3.58 1.03
C GLU A 171 -20.23 -3.90 -0.38
N LYS A 172 -20.26 -2.90 -1.28
CA LYS A 172 -20.66 -3.09 -2.68
C LYS A 172 -19.79 -4.11 -3.39
N MET A 173 -18.48 -4.05 -3.18
CA MET A 173 -17.55 -4.99 -3.81
C MET A 173 -17.71 -6.42 -3.28
N GLU A 174 -17.97 -6.60 -1.98
CA GLU A 174 -18.25 -7.91 -1.42
C GLU A 174 -19.56 -8.53 -1.98
N ILE A 175 -20.61 -7.72 -2.10
CA ILE A 175 -21.86 -8.15 -2.74
C ILE A 175 -21.62 -8.51 -4.20
N LEU A 176 -20.86 -7.71 -4.95
CA LEU A 176 -20.55 -7.99 -6.35
C LEU A 176 -19.70 -9.26 -6.52
N GLU A 177 -18.76 -9.52 -5.62
CA GLU A 177 -17.95 -10.74 -5.60
C GLU A 177 -18.83 -12.00 -5.45
N LYS A 178 -19.81 -11.92 -4.54
CA LYS A 178 -20.81 -12.96 -4.30
C LYS A 178 -21.82 -13.09 -5.46
N ALA A 179 -22.19 -11.98 -6.07
CA ALA A 179 -23.25 -11.91 -7.07
C ALA A 179 -22.82 -12.30 -8.48
N LEU A 180 -21.56 -12.00 -8.83
CA LEU A 180 -21.05 -12.13 -10.18
C LEU A 180 -20.34 -13.47 -10.40
N ARG A 181 -20.28 -13.89 -11.66
CA ARG A 181 -19.38 -14.99 -12.04
C ARG A 181 -17.93 -14.54 -11.91
N PRO A 182 -16.96 -15.45 -11.65
CA PRO A 182 -15.55 -15.08 -11.45
C PRO A 182 -14.99 -14.17 -12.54
N LEU A 183 -15.28 -14.49 -13.81
CA LEU A 183 -14.85 -13.68 -14.95
C LEU A 183 -15.50 -12.29 -14.99
N GLU A 184 -16.78 -12.17 -14.61
CA GLU A 184 -17.48 -10.89 -14.57
C GLU A 184 -16.94 -9.99 -13.46
N PHE A 185 -16.63 -10.58 -12.31
CA PHE A 185 -16.02 -9.85 -11.19
C PHE A 185 -14.60 -9.37 -11.53
N GLN A 186 -13.80 -10.19 -12.23
CA GLN A 186 -12.50 -9.77 -12.74
C GLN A 186 -12.60 -8.59 -13.72
N VAL A 187 -13.62 -8.57 -14.60
CA VAL A 187 -13.88 -7.40 -15.46
C VAL A 187 -14.16 -6.15 -14.63
N VAL A 188 -14.95 -6.24 -13.55
CA VAL A 188 -15.22 -5.10 -12.66
C VAL A 188 -13.94 -4.57 -12.03
N LYS A 189 -13.08 -5.44 -11.47
CA LYS A 189 -11.80 -5.05 -10.85
C LYS A 189 -10.84 -4.36 -11.83
N LEU A 190 -10.77 -4.84 -13.08
CA LEU A 190 -9.89 -4.22 -14.08
C LEU A 190 -10.42 -2.86 -14.54
N VAL A 191 -11.74 -2.69 -14.65
CA VAL A 191 -12.35 -1.39 -14.98
C VAL A 191 -12.14 -0.38 -13.85
N GLU A 192 -12.28 -0.82 -12.60
CA GLU A 192 -11.94 -0.01 -11.42
C GLU A 192 -10.46 0.43 -11.46
N SER A 193 -9.55 -0.49 -11.80
CA SER A 193 -8.11 -0.22 -11.91
C SER A 193 -7.73 0.70 -13.08
N GLY A 194 -8.69 1.23 -13.82
CA GLY A 194 -8.47 2.19 -14.91
C GLY A 194 -8.39 1.60 -16.32
N ILE A 195 -8.71 0.31 -16.48
CA ILE A 195 -8.65 -0.38 -17.79
C ILE A 195 -10.02 -0.36 -18.44
N TYR A 196 -10.24 0.64 -19.31
CA TYR A 196 -11.56 0.87 -19.92
C TYR A 196 -11.72 0.25 -21.31
N LYS A 197 -10.62 -0.02 -22.02
CA LYS A 197 -10.68 -0.53 -23.40
C LYS A 197 -11.02 -2.01 -23.41
N GLN A 198 -12.04 -2.37 -24.19
CA GLN A 198 -12.51 -3.76 -24.28
C GLN A 198 -11.47 -4.73 -24.84
N ASN A 199 -10.63 -4.27 -25.76
CA ASN A 199 -9.52 -5.08 -26.30
C ASN A 199 -8.48 -5.38 -25.21
N ASP A 200 -8.16 -4.39 -24.39
CA ASP A 200 -7.17 -4.55 -23.31
C ASP A 200 -7.69 -5.52 -22.25
N LEU A 201 -8.97 -5.38 -21.86
CA LEU A 201 -9.65 -6.33 -20.97
C LEU A 201 -9.67 -7.76 -21.55
N ALA A 202 -9.96 -7.91 -22.84
CA ALA A 202 -10.01 -9.21 -23.51
C ALA A 202 -8.63 -9.90 -23.51
N ASN A 203 -7.58 -9.13 -23.82
CA ASN A 203 -6.20 -9.61 -23.84
C ASN A 203 -5.73 -10.04 -22.44
N ILE A 204 -6.02 -9.23 -21.41
CA ILE A 204 -5.60 -9.52 -20.03
C ILE A 204 -6.33 -10.75 -19.47
N LEU A 205 -7.63 -10.89 -19.76
CA LEU A 205 -8.45 -11.99 -19.24
C LEU A 205 -8.37 -13.27 -20.09
N GLY A 206 -7.67 -13.24 -21.23
CA GLY A 206 -7.58 -14.40 -22.14
C GLY A 206 -8.92 -14.78 -22.77
N VAL A 207 -9.80 -13.81 -23.01
CA VAL A 207 -11.14 -14.02 -23.59
C VAL A 207 -11.36 -13.19 -24.84
N SER A 208 -12.41 -13.48 -25.60
CA SER A 208 -12.74 -12.70 -26.80
C SER A 208 -13.34 -11.33 -26.47
N GLN A 209 -13.03 -10.30 -27.28
CA GLN A 209 -13.63 -8.97 -27.12
C GLN A 209 -15.18 -8.98 -27.14
N PRO A 210 -15.87 -9.77 -28.00
CA PRO A 210 -17.32 -9.87 -27.94
C PRO A 210 -17.84 -10.44 -26.61
N GLN A 211 -17.08 -11.31 -25.95
CA GLN A 211 -17.43 -11.84 -24.63
C GLN A 211 -17.32 -10.75 -23.55
N VAL A 212 -16.25 -9.95 -23.55
CA VAL A 212 -16.13 -8.77 -22.69
C VAL A 212 -17.27 -7.78 -22.94
N SER A 213 -17.62 -7.54 -24.21
CA SER A 213 -18.74 -6.66 -24.57
C SER A 213 -20.08 -7.13 -23.98
N ARG A 214 -20.36 -8.45 -24.03
CA ARG A 214 -21.56 -9.03 -23.43
C ARG A 214 -21.55 -8.90 -21.90
N ILE A 215 -20.40 -9.11 -21.26
CA ILE A 215 -20.23 -8.94 -19.81
C ILE A 215 -20.52 -7.49 -19.41
N LEU A 216 -19.86 -6.51 -20.03
CA LEU A 216 -20.08 -5.09 -19.75
C LEU A 216 -21.54 -4.66 -19.99
N LYS A 217 -22.19 -5.18 -21.04
CA LYS A 217 -23.62 -4.94 -21.28
C LYS A 217 -24.50 -5.49 -20.17
N ARG A 218 -24.19 -6.68 -19.64
CA ARG A 218 -24.93 -7.24 -18.51
C ARG A 218 -24.68 -6.44 -17.23
N LEU A 219 -23.43 -6.08 -16.94
CA LEU A 219 -23.06 -5.30 -15.76
C LEU A 219 -23.80 -3.94 -15.74
N THR A 220 -23.81 -3.23 -16.88
CA THR A 220 -24.44 -1.91 -17.00
C THR A 220 -25.97 -1.96 -17.06
N LYS A 221 -26.57 -2.93 -17.76
CA LYS A 221 -28.03 -2.97 -17.95
C LYS A 221 -28.81 -3.69 -16.86
N LEU A 222 -28.17 -4.61 -16.13
CA LEU A 222 -28.84 -5.44 -15.14
C LEU A 222 -28.23 -5.26 -13.75
N VAL A 223 -26.92 -5.45 -13.61
CA VAL A 223 -26.29 -5.52 -12.28
C VAL A 223 -26.27 -4.15 -11.60
N GLY A 224 -25.80 -3.10 -12.29
CA GLY A 224 -25.76 -1.73 -11.77
C GLY A 224 -27.14 -1.25 -11.28
N PRO A 225 -28.18 -1.23 -12.13
CA PRO A 225 -29.51 -0.79 -11.73
C PRO A 225 -30.14 -1.63 -10.62
N THR A 226 -29.86 -2.95 -10.58
CA THR A 226 -30.38 -3.81 -9.50
C THR A 226 -29.69 -3.50 -8.18
N LEU A 227 -28.37 -3.24 -8.21
CA LEU A 227 -27.60 -2.87 -7.02
C LEU A 227 -28.05 -1.52 -6.46
N GLU A 228 -28.24 -0.52 -7.32
CA GLU A 228 -28.76 0.80 -6.92
C GLU A 228 -30.12 0.68 -6.22
N LYS A 229 -31.04 -0.09 -6.80
CA LYS A 229 -32.36 -0.33 -6.20
C LYS A 229 -32.28 -1.01 -4.84
N TYR A 230 -31.39 -1.98 -4.68
CA TYR A 230 -31.17 -2.65 -3.40
C TYR A 230 -30.66 -1.68 -2.32
N TYR A 231 -29.64 -0.87 -2.62
CA TYR A 231 -29.10 0.10 -1.67
C TYR A 231 -30.04 1.28 -1.37
N SER A 232 -30.91 1.64 -2.32
CA SER A 232 -31.97 2.64 -2.09
C SER A 232 -33.15 2.10 -1.25
N GLY A 233 -33.20 0.78 -0.99
CA GLY A 233 -34.29 0.13 -0.27
C GLY A 233 -35.55 -0.13 -1.12
N GLU A 234 -35.51 0.11 -2.43
CA GLU A 234 -36.64 -0.16 -3.35
C GLU A 234 -36.94 -1.66 -3.50
N ILE A 235 -35.94 -2.51 -3.32
CA ILE A 235 -36.06 -3.97 -3.40
C ILE A 235 -35.35 -4.63 -2.22
N ASP A 236 -35.90 -5.74 -1.74
CA ASP A 236 -35.27 -6.56 -0.71
C ASP A 236 -34.23 -7.53 -1.30
N LEU A 237 -33.54 -8.28 -0.43
CA LEU A 237 -32.52 -9.24 -0.81
C LEU A 237 -33.09 -10.39 -1.67
N GLN A 238 -34.35 -10.79 -1.45
CA GLN A 238 -34.99 -11.87 -2.18
C GLN A 238 -35.22 -11.48 -3.64
N GLU A 239 -35.79 -10.28 -3.85
CA GLU A 239 -36.01 -9.73 -5.18
C GLU A 239 -34.68 -9.40 -5.88
N PHE A 240 -33.65 -8.94 -5.15
CA PHE A 240 -32.29 -8.78 -5.67
C PHE A 240 -31.71 -10.09 -6.21
N CYS A 241 -31.74 -11.15 -5.39
CA CYS A 241 -31.25 -12.48 -5.77
C CYS A 241 -31.99 -13.04 -6.97
N LYS A 242 -33.32 -12.91 -6.99
CA LYS A 242 -34.18 -13.36 -8.08
C LYS A 242 -33.86 -12.69 -9.41
N ARG A 243 -33.67 -11.36 -9.41
CA ARG A 243 -33.35 -10.59 -10.63
C ARG A 243 -32.00 -10.97 -11.24
N LEU A 244 -31.01 -11.24 -10.40
CA LEU A 244 -29.67 -11.65 -10.83
C LEU A 244 -29.52 -13.16 -11.03
N LYS A 245 -30.56 -13.93 -10.70
CA LYS A 245 -30.56 -15.41 -10.71
C LYS A 245 -29.47 -16.00 -9.82
N ILE A 246 -29.28 -15.39 -8.65
CA ILE A 246 -28.36 -15.85 -7.60
C ILE A 246 -29.18 -16.55 -6.53
N LYS A 247 -28.60 -17.54 -5.86
CA LYS A 247 -29.26 -18.17 -4.72
C LYS A 247 -29.06 -17.32 -3.46
N GLU A 248 -30.10 -17.11 -2.66
CA GLU A 248 -30.06 -16.25 -1.46
C GLU A 248 -28.95 -16.64 -0.47
N ASP A 249 -28.67 -17.93 -0.38
CA ASP A 249 -27.61 -18.50 0.47
C ASP A 249 -26.19 -18.00 0.17
N VAL A 250 -25.94 -17.42 -1.02
CA VAL A 250 -24.62 -16.86 -1.35
C VAL A 250 -24.33 -15.59 -0.53
N PHE A 251 -25.39 -14.91 -0.08
CA PHE A 251 -25.28 -13.72 0.78
C PHE A 251 -25.38 -14.04 2.27
N MET A 252 -25.69 -15.29 2.62
CA MET A 252 -25.79 -15.71 4.02
C MET A 252 -24.39 -16.01 4.58
N ASN A 253 -23.95 -15.21 5.55
CA ASN A 253 -22.80 -15.55 6.36
C ASN A 253 -23.27 -16.43 7.53
N PHE A 254 -22.88 -17.70 7.50
CA PHE A 254 -23.19 -18.69 8.53
C PHE A 254 -22.00 -18.96 9.47
N ASP A 255 -20.95 -18.14 9.46
CA ASP A 255 -19.72 -18.41 10.22
C ASP A 255 -19.99 -18.58 11.72
N LYS A 256 -20.95 -17.82 12.26
CA LYS A 256 -21.36 -17.93 13.67
C LYS A 256 -22.05 -19.27 13.94
N GLU A 257 -23.00 -19.64 13.11
CA GLU A 257 -23.77 -20.89 13.18
C GLU A 257 -22.87 -22.11 12.98
N ILE A 258 -21.93 -22.04 12.05
CA ILE A 258 -20.94 -23.07 11.77
C ILE A 258 -20.03 -23.25 12.98
N LYS A 259 -19.49 -22.15 13.55
CA LYS A 259 -18.64 -22.22 14.76
C LYS A 259 -19.38 -22.80 15.95
N ILE A 260 -20.62 -22.38 16.20
CA ILE A 260 -21.45 -22.93 17.28
C ILE A 260 -21.64 -24.44 17.09
N ALA A 261 -22.00 -24.88 15.88
CA ALA A 261 -22.22 -26.28 15.59
C ALA A 261 -20.92 -27.12 15.65
N CYS A 262 -19.79 -26.58 15.19
CA CYS A 262 -18.49 -27.25 15.27
C CYS A 262 -18.05 -27.41 16.74
N ASN A 263 -18.13 -26.34 17.53
CA ASN A 263 -17.82 -26.38 18.95
C ASN A 263 -18.70 -27.38 19.71
N TRP A 264 -19.99 -27.43 19.40
CA TRP A 264 -20.90 -28.40 20.01
C TRP A 264 -20.49 -29.84 19.71
N LEU A 265 -20.16 -30.14 18.44
CA LEU A 265 -19.70 -31.47 18.02
C LEU A 265 -18.37 -31.87 18.69
N ILE A 266 -17.43 -30.93 18.82
CA ILE A 266 -16.15 -31.16 19.52
C ILE A 266 -16.38 -31.48 20.99
N ASN A 267 -17.29 -30.76 21.65
CA ASN A 267 -17.58 -30.92 23.07
C ASN A 267 -18.46 -32.14 23.40
N ASN A 268 -19.13 -32.73 22.39
CA ASN A 268 -20.02 -33.89 22.56
C ASN A 268 -19.66 -35.00 21.56
N PRO A 269 -18.46 -35.61 21.68
CA PRO A 269 -18.04 -36.68 20.79
C PRO A 269 -18.98 -37.89 20.92
N GLY A 270 -19.36 -38.49 19.81
CA GLY A 270 -20.26 -39.64 19.79
C GLY A 270 -21.76 -39.30 19.84
N GLU A 271 -22.14 -38.04 20.09
CA GLU A 271 -23.54 -37.59 20.05
C GLU A 271 -23.98 -37.12 18.65
N GLU A 272 -25.28 -37.23 18.37
CA GLU A 272 -25.87 -36.74 17.13
C GLU A 272 -26.23 -35.25 17.23
N LEU A 273 -25.64 -34.44 16.34
CA LEU A 273 -25.93 -33.00 16.27
C LEU A 273 -27.38 -32.75 15.84
N ASN A 274 -28.19 -32.26 16.78
CA ASN A 274 -29.48 -31.66 16.49
C ASN A 274 -29.33 -30.15 16.26
N LEU A 275 -28.97 -29.79 15.03
CA LEU A 275 -28.69 -28.40 14.64
C LEU A 275 -29.82 -27.42 14.99
N ALA A 276 -31.08 -27.87 14.91
CA ALA A 276 -32.23 -27.03 15.24
C ALA A 276 -32.33 -26.69 16.73
N LYS A 277 -31.96 -27.63 17.60
CA LYS A 277 -31.99 -27.47 19.05
C LYS A 277 -30.81 -26.61 19.50
N VAL A 278 -29.61 -26.95 19.05
CA VAL A 278 -28.36 -26.25 19.41
C VAL A 278 -28.42 -24.77 19.01
N LEU A 279 -28.85 -24.46 17.79
CA LEU A 279 -28.95 -23.06 17.36
C LEU A 279 -30.06 -22.30 18.10
N LYS A 280 -31.16 -22.97 18.48
CA LYS A 280 -32.26 -22.35 19.22
C LYS A 280 -31.87 -22.02 20.67
N GLU A 281 -31.02 -22.82 21.29
CA GLU A 281 -30.44 -22.55 22.63
C GLU A 281 -29.59 -21.26 22.61
N GLU A 282 -28.95 -20.96 21.47
CA GLU A 282 -28.21 -19.73 21.21
C GLU A 282 -29.10 -18.57 20.66
N GLY A 283 -30.43 -18.73 20.66
CA GLY A 283 -31.38 -17.73 20.19
C GLY A 283 -31.48 -17.59 18.65
N ILE A 284 -30.89 -18.51 17.89
CA ILE A 284 -30.86 -18.48 16.42
C ILE A 284 -31.95 -19.41 15.86
N ASN A 285 -32.88 -18.85 15.09
CA ASN A 285 -33.96 -19.62 14.47
C ASN A 285 -33.77 -19.74 12.95
N ILE A 286 -33.50 -20.95 12.48
CA ILE A 286 -33.21 -21.24 11.07
C ILE A 286 -34.26 -22.19 10.51
N SER A 287 -34.75 -21.90 9.30
CA SER A 287 -35.73 -22.75 8.61
C SER A 287 -35.16 -24.15 8.30
N SER A 288 -36.04 -25.13 8.10
CA SER A 288 -35.63 -26.50 7.74
C SER A 288 -34.81 -26.56 6.45
N TYR A 289 -35.10 -25.67 5.49
CA TYR A 289 -34.37 -25.53 4.23
C TYR A 289 -32.88 -25.23 4.42
N TYR A 290 -32.54 -24.28 5.29
CA TYR A 290 -31.16 -23.86 5.53
C TYR A 290 -30.37 -24.83 6.40
N ARG A 291 -31.02 -25.60 7.29
CA ARG A 291 -30.36 -26.60 8.15
C ARG A 291 -29.67 -27.71 7.37
N THR A 292 -30.30 -28.24 6.32
CA THR A 292 -29.72 -29.28 5.45
C THR A 292 -28.43 -28.79 4.79
N ARG A 293 -28.36 -27.50 4.48
CA ARG A 293 -27.23 -26.87 3.81
C ARG A 293 -26.09 -26.52 4.77
N LEU A 294 -26.43 -25.96 5.94
CA LEU A 294 -25.51 -25.73 7.06
C LEU A 294 -24.77 -27.02 7.44
N LYS A 295 -25.49 -28.15 7.49
CA LYS A 295 -24.90 -29.47 7.72
C LYS A 295 -23.73 -29.77 6.79
N GLY A 296 -23.86 -29.49 5.48
CA GLY A 296 -22.78 -29.70 4.52
C GLY A 296 -21.60 -28.74 4.68
N MET A 297 -21.84 -27.51 5.18
CA MET A 297 -20.77 -26.54 5.47
C MET A 297 -20.01 -26.92 6.75
N ILE A 298 -20.72 -27.33 7.80
CA ILE A 298 -20.15 -27.83 9.06
C ILE A 298 -19.28 -29.07 8.79
N LEU A 299 -19.76 -30.02 7.99
CA LEU A 299 -18.99 -31.21 7.60
C LEU A 299 -17.66 -30.83 6.94
N LYS A 300 -17.68 -29.87 6.00
CA LYS A 300 -16.47 -29.40 5.31
C LYS A 300 -15.47 -28.73 6.25
N GLU A 301 -15.95 -27.89 7.17
CA GLU A 301 -15.05 -27.20 8.12
C GLU A 301 -14.43 -28.19 9.11
N MET A 302 -15.21 -29.15 9.62
CA MET A 302 -14.70 -30.20 10.49
C MET A 302 -13.65 -31.10 9.81
N LEU A 303 -13.88 -31.48 8.55
CA LEU A 303 -12.91 -32.24 7.76
C LEU A 303 -11.62 -31.46 7.54
N LYS A 304 -11.72 -30.15 7.30
CA LYS A 304 -10.57 -29.24 7.13
C LYS A 304 -9.75 -29.12 8.42
N GLU A 305 -10.37 -29.17 9.59
CA GLU A 305 -9.71 -29.18 10.90
C GLU A 305 -9.19 -30.58 11.32
N GLY A 306 -9.38 -31.59 10.47
CA GLY A 306 -8.87 -32.95 10.66
C GLY A 306 -9.74 -33.84 11.55
N TYR A 307 -11.02 -33.49 11.74
CA TYR A 307 -11.99 -34.30 12.48
C TYR A 307 -12.74 -35.26 11.54
N GLN A 308 -12.98 -36.49 12.00
CA GLN A 308 -13.84 -37.44 11.28
C GLN A 308 -15.28 -37.32 11.77
N VAL A 309 -16.19 -37.00 10.85
CA VAL A 309 -17.61 -36.81 11.13
C VAL A 309 -18.41 -37.70 10.20
N GLU A 310 -19.31 -38.50 10.75
CA GLU A 310 -20.21 -39.39 10.02
C GLU A 310 -21.62 -38.82 9.92
N GLU A 311 -22.32 -39.17 8.83
CA GLU A 311 -23.74 -38.90 8.66
C GLU A 311 -24.59 -40.09 9.13
N VAL A 312 -25.29 -39.94 10.24
CA VAL A 312 -26.14 -40.98 10.85
C VAL A 312 -27.61 -40.76 10.47
N PRO A 313 -28.32 -41.76 9.92
CA PRO A 313 -29.75 -41.65 9.62
C PRO A 313 -30.60 -41.62 10.89
N TYR A 314 -31.65 -40.79 10.92
CA TYR A 314 -32.57 -40.68 12.06
C TYR A 314 -34.04 -40.86 11.65
N ALA A 315 -34.89 -41.22 12.63
CA ALA A 315 -36.23 -41.80 12.47
C ALA A 315 -37.23 -41.03 11.57
N SER A 316 -37.01 -39.75 11.28
CA SER A 316 -37.91 -38.95 10.42
C SER A 316 -37.43 -38.77 8.98
N GLY A 317 -36.47 -39.58 8.51
CA GLY A 317 -36.05 -39.62 7.09
C GLY A 317 -34.96 -38.62 6.70
N GLY A 318 -34.01 -38.31 7.60
CA GLY A 318 -32.84 -37.47 7.31
C GLY A 318 -31.56 -38.00 7.97
N THR A 319 -30.43 -37.29 7.79
CA THR A 319 -29.15 -37.62 8.45
C THR A 319 -28.68 -36.49 9.37
N ARG A 320 -28.04 -36.85 10.48
CA ARG A 320 -27.39 -35.96 11.44
C ARG A 320 -25.88 -36.17 11.43
N LEU A 321 -25.13 -35.14 11.79
CA LEU A 321 -23.69 -35.24 11.94
C LEU A 321 -23.36 -35.81 13.32
N LYS A 322 -22.43 -36.74 13.35
CA LYS A 322 -21.87 -37.30 14.59
C LYS A 322 -20.35 -37.32 14.47
N LEU A 323 -19.66 -36.79 15.47
CA LEU A 323 -18.20 -36.84 15.52
C LEU A 323 -17.76 -38.27 15.90
N CYS A 324 -16.91 -38.88 15.08
CA CYS A 324 -16.35 -40.21 15.30
C CYS A 324 -15.12 -40.12 16.20
N GLU A 325 -15.38 -40.07 17.51
CA GLU A 325 -14.41 -40.00 18.61
C GLU A 325 -13.45 -38.78 18.58
N SER A 326 -13.11 -38.26 19.77
CA SER A 326 -12.23 -37.09 19.91
C SER A 326 -10.78 -37.45 19.57
N LYS A 327 -10.00 -36.47 19.08
CA LYS A 327 -8.56 -36.60 18.79
C LYS A 327 -7.77 -37.26 19.95
N GLU A 328 -8.21 -37.07 21.20
CA GLU A 328 -7.56 -37.60 22.41
C GLU A 328 -7.75 -39.11 22.64
N ILE A 329 -8.85 -39.71 22.14
CA ILE A 329 -9.09 -41.15 22.29
C ILE A 329 -8.24 -41.94 21.29
N ARG A 330 -7.96 -41.38 20.10
CA ARG A 330 -7.05 -41.99 19.11
C ARG A 330 -5.61 -42.02 19.57
N GLU A 331 -5.09 -40.94 20.16
CA GLU A 331 -3.71 -40.95 20.66
C GLU A 331 -3.51 -41.96 21.80
N ASN A 332 -4.55 -42.26 22.59
CA ASN A 332 -4.49 -43.25 23.65
C ASN A 332 -4.79 -44.69 23.16
N GLN A 333 -5.72 -44.88 22.22
CA GLN A 333 -5.98 -46.18 21.60
C GLN A 333 -4.85 -46.62 20.66
N GLU A 334 -4.19 -45.71 19.92
CA GLU A 334 -2.98 -46.01 19.15
C GLU A 334 -1.82 -46.37 20.09
N LYS A 335 -1.67 -45.68 21.23
CA LYS A 335 -0.68 -46.08 22.27
C LYS A 335 -0.98 -47.46 22.87
N GLU A 336 -2.24 -47.78 23.17
CA GLU A 336 -2.63 -49.10 23.68
C GLU A 336 -2.50 -50.20 22.62
N LYS A 337 -2.78 -49.91 21.34
CA LYS A 337 -2.54 -50.85 20.23
C LYS A 337 -1.06 -51.11 20.00
N ILE A 338 -0.21 -50.08 20.06
CA ILE A 338 1.24 -50.21 19.97
C ILE A 338 1.79 -51.10 21.12
N ILE A 339 1.27 -50.96 22.33
CA ILE A 339 1.69 -51.78 23.49
C ILE A 339 1.25 -53.26 23.37
N ILE A 340 0.14 -53.54 22.68
CA ILE A 340 -0.36 -54.91 22.45
C ILE A 340 0.36 -55.55 21.25
N GLU A 341 0.64 -54.79 20.18
CA GLU A 341 1.38 -55.26 18.99
C GLU A 341 2.89 -55.43 19.26
N GLU A 342 3.50 -54.64 20.16
CA GLU A 342 4.91 -54.79 20.60
C GLU A 342 5.20 -56.12 21.32
N LYS A 343 4.17 -56.88 21.73
CA LYS A 343 4.35 -58.22 22.33
C LYS A 343 4.19 -59.39 21.38
N GLU A 344 3.68 -59.20 20.16
CA GLU A 344 3.41 -60.32 19.23
C GLU A 344 4.19 -60.29 17.91
N GLU A 345 4.85 -59.19 17.52
CA GLU A 345 5.64 -59.16 16.27
C GLU A 345 7.14 -58.94 16.51
N GLU A 346 7.74 -59.86 17.25
CA GLU A 346 9.18 -60.17 17.21
C GLU A 346 9.59 -60.89 15.89
N ASN A 347 8.83 -60.77 14.79
CA ASN A 347 9.19 -61.43 13.53
C ASN A 347 8.67 -60.70 12.26
N VAL A 348 9.63 -60.14 11.52
CA VAL A 348 9.69 -60.01 10.06
C VAL A 348 8.78 -58.94 9.40
N LEU A 349 9.42 -57.88 8.84
CA LEU A 349 9.25 -57.44 7.44
C LEU A 349 10.29 -56.36 7.06
N LEU A 350 11.35 -56.78 6.38
CA LEU A 350 12.28 -55.94 5.61
C LEU A 350 11.64 -55.58 4.27
N ASN A 351 11.31 -54.30 4.03
CA ASN A 351 10.96 -53.83 2.68
C ASN A 351 12.22 -53.31 1.98
N ILE A 352 12.77 -54.13 1.08
CA ILE A 352 13.90 -53.82 0.20
C ILE A 352 13.33 -53.29 -1.13
N LEU A 353 13.78 -52.12 -1.58
CA LEU A 353 13.45 -51.56 -2.89
C LEU A 353 14.65 -51.73 -3.83
N ASP A 354 14.55 -52.66 -4.78
CA ASP A 354 15.53 -52.87 -5.85
C ASP A 354 15.14 -52.06 -7.10
N ILE A 355 16.00 -51.13 -7.55
CA ILE A 355 15.78 -50.29 -8.73
C ILE A 355 16.83 -50.62 -9.82
N PRO A 356 16.42 -51.07 -11.03
CA PRO A 356 17.36 -51.38 -12.12
C PRO A 356 17.87 -50.15 -12.88
N ILE A 357 19.19 -50.06 -13.09
CA ILE A 357 19.93 -48.89 -13.61
C ILE A 357 19.95 -48.83 -15.15
N SER A 358 18.79 -48.82 -15.81
CA SER A 358 18.78 -48.64 -17.28
C SER A 358 18.47 -47.21 -17.75
N ASN A 359 18.16 -46.26 -16.86
CA ASN A 359 17.85 -44.87 -17.24
C ASN A 359 18.07 -43.81 -16.14
N CYS A 360 18.93 -44.06 -15.15
CA CYS A 360 19.19 -43.07 -14.10
C CYS A 360 20.53 -42.37 -14.34
N ASP A 361 20.48 -41.11 -14.75
CA ASP A 361 21.64 -40.21 -14.75
C ASP A 361 22.14 -39.98 -13.31
N LEU A 362 23.46 -39.85 -13.15
CA LEU A 362 24.14 -39.69 -11.85
C LEU A 362 23.56 -38.53 -11.01
N GLU A 363 23.07 -37.48 -11.68
CA GLU A 363 22.41 -36.32 -11.07
C GLU A 363 21.06 -36.70 -10.39
N PHE A 364 20.32 -37.67 -10.95
CA PHE A 364 19.05 -38.11 -10.38
C PHE A 364 19.27 -38.88 -9.07
N THR A 365 20.31 -39.71 -9.01
CA THR A 365 20.69 -40.44 -7.79
C THR A 365 21.17 -39.51 -6.66
N GLU A 366 21.94 -38.47 -6.97
CA GLU A 366 22.36 -37.47 -5.98
C GLU A 366 21.18 -36.62 -5.48
N ALA A 367 20.25 -36.25 -6.37
CA ALA A 367 19.04 -35.51 -6.00
C ALA A 367 18.14 -36.35 -5.06
N LEU A 368 18.01 -37.64 -5.32
CA LEU A 368 17.21 -38.55 -4.51
C LEU A 368 17.83 -38.75 -3.12
N GLN A 369 19.14 -38.94 -3.03
CA GLN A 369 19.86 -38.99 -1.74
C GLN A 369 19.72 -37.68 -0.95
N LYS A 370 19.86 -36.52 -1.59
CA LYS A 370 19.66 -35.21 -0.94
C LYS A 370 18.24 -35.05 -0.42
N SER A 371 17.24 -35.42 -1.22
CA SER A 371 15.83 -35.33 -0.82
C SER A 371 15.50 -36.24 0.37
N LEU A 372 16.02 -37.48 0.39
CA LEU A 372 15.85 -38.41 1.51
C LEU A 372 16.57 -37.95 2.78
N SER A 373 17.74 -37.30 2.67
CA SER A 373 18.45 -36.70 3.79
C SER A 373 17.72 -35.48 4.40
N MET A 374 16.91 -34.77 3.59
CA MET A 374 16.01 -33.73 4.10
C MET A 374 14.87 -34.33 4.93
N PHE A 375 14.36 -35.51 4.53
CA PHE A 375 13.29 -36.19 5.27
C PHE A 375 13.77 -36.74 6.62
N THR A 376 15.04 -37.14 6.75
CA THR A 376 15.60 -37.61 8.03
C THR A 376 15.84 -36.48 9.04
N MET A 377 16.12 -35.24 8.59
CA MET A 377 16.17 -34.07 9.49
C MET A 377 14.80 -33.64 10.04
N LEU A 378 13.70 -34.09 9.43
CA LEU A 378 12.32 -33.77 9.85
C LEU A 378 11.74 -34.77 10.87
N GLY A 379 12.57 -35.62 11.47
CA GLY A 379 12.21 -36.35 12.69
C GLY A 379 11.24 -37.53 12.53
N LYS A 380 11.15 -38.14 11.35
CA LYS A 380 10.49 -39.46 11.19
C LYS A 380 11.54 -40.55 11.02
N THR A 381 11.61 -41.44 11.99
CA THR A 381 12.42 -42.67 11.96
C THR A 381 11.89 -43.60 10.88
N THR A 382 12.62 -43.68 9.77
CA THR A 382 12.65 -44.88 8.91
C THR A 382 13.98 -44.84 8.16
N VAL A 383 14.93 -45.68 8.56
CA VAL A 383 16.23 -45.79 7.90
C VAL A 383 16.03 -46.65 6.64
N LEU A 384 15.98 -45.99 5.48
CA LEU A 384 16.01 -46.65 4.17
C LEU A 384 17.47 -46.81 3.75
N ASP A 385 17.99 -48.04 3.78
CA ASP A 385 19.32 -48.37 3.26
C ASP A 385 19.18 -48.82 1.79
N ILE A 386 19.73 -48.04 0.85
CA ILE A 386 19.60 -48.27 -0.59
C ILE A 386 20.93 -48.85 -1.09
N ARG A 387 20.92 -50.07 -1.63
CA ARG A 387 22.09 -50.66 -2.31
C ARG A 387 21.90 -50.70 -3.82
N VAL A 388 22.82 -50.05 -4.53
CA VAL A 388 22.87 -50.04 -6.00
C VAL A 388 23.73 -51.24 -6.46
N ARG A 389 23.22 -52.09 -7.35
CA ARG A 389 24.00 -53.17 -7.99
C ARG A 389 24.01 -52.99 -9.51
N GLU A 390 25.19 -53.08 -10.12
CA GLU A 390 25.33 -53.18 -11.58
C GLU A 390 24.78 -54.52 -12.06
N VAL A 391 23.88 -54.47 -13.04
CA VAL A 391 23.35 -55.68 -13.69
C VAL A 391 24.31 -56.05 -14.81
N SER A 392 25.05 -57.15 -14.64
CA SER A 392 25.79 -57.77 -15.75
C SER A 392 24.81 -58.41 -16.73
N GLN A 393 25.11 -58.25 -18.03
CA GLN A 393 24.29 -58.51 -19.23
C GLN A 393 23.31 -59.68 -19.20
#